data_AF-A0A2I0QPN3-F1
#
_entry.id   AF-A0A2I0QPN3-F1
#
_cell.length_a   1.000
_cell.length_b   1.000
_cell.length_c   1.000
_cell.angle_alpha   90.00
_cell.angle_beta   90.00
_cell.angle_gamma   90.00
#
_symmetry.space_group_name_H-M   'P 1'
#
loop_
_entity.id
_entity.type
_entity.pdbx_description
1 polymer ?
#
loop_
_entity_poly.entity_id
_entity_poly.type
_entity_poly.pdbx_seq_one_letter_code
_entity_poly.pdbx_strand_id
1 'polypeptide(L)'
;MLMAFAQITPSAELLLSANRYVKSGQMTKTNNWEKTMNSKKGIKNYSNSIKKFNWNNIEDICVSQRDDWTCQLTALRIVLRYYNIDIYDEEIIYILKHENFKVFDFGTYLPFIGVIALKLGFNISYRTQIANLYPDESTIISSGATIRKIILEDIKNTSEEEPIIQGYYAFLKILDLDGKIYLHQPYSPPSFKEIKKALKKGPVISVVSGNEYYKIDEDWGHALVLIPTYDNRFIVLDDFRKKGYEEYPNWEMYLNHSKEYDWSTWKGSMIEFRKRNKIYNQK
;
A
#
# COMPACT_ATOMS: atom_id res chain seq x y z
N MET A 1 -3.60 -27.11 -23.20
CA MET A 1 -3.48 -27.51 -21.78
C MET A 1 -4.28 -26.51 -20.97
N LEU A 2 -5.52 -26.86 -20.63
CA LEU A 2 -6.49 -26.01 -19.93
C LEU A 2 -6.20 -26.05 -18.42
N MET A 3 -6.01 -24.90 -17.78
CA MET A 3 -5.93 -24.80 -16.32
C MET A 3 -7.30 -24.39 -15.77
N ALA A 4 -7.84 -25.23 -14.88
CA ALA A 4 -9.05 -24.94 -14.12
C ALA A 4 -8.69 -24.07 -12.90
N PHE A 5 -9.46 -23.01 -12.66
CA PHE A 5 -9.40 -22.22 -11.44
C PHE A 5 -10.53 -22.66 -10.51
N ALA A 6 -10.20 -23.10 -9.29
CA ALA A 6 -11.18 -23.38 -8.25
C ALA A 6 -11.63 -22.08 -7.59
N GLN A 7 -12.94 -21.84 -7.59
CA GLN A 7 -13.60 -20.76 -6.83
C GLN A 7 -13.85 -21.23 -5.39
N ILE A 8 -13.64 -20.34 -4.42
CA ILE A 8 -14.17 -20.47 -3.05
C ILE A 8 -15.02 -19.23 -2.79
N THR A 9 -16.32 -19.43 -2.58
CA THR A 9 -17.28 -18.41 -2.14
C THR A 9 -17.65 -18.68 -0.69
N PRO A 10 -17.51 -17.72 0.25
CA PRO A 10 -17.94 -17.91 1.63
C PRO A 10 -19.48 -17.97 1.72
N SER A 11 -20.00 -18.91 2.51
CA SER A 11 -21.43 -19.12 2.74
C SER A 11 -22.08 -18.01 3.57
N ALA A 12 -23.36 -17.75 3.31
CA ALA A 12 -24.19 -16.69 3.93
C ALA A 12 -24.23 -16.70 5.48
N GLU A 13 -23.86 -17.80 6.15
CA GLU A 13 -23.76 -17.86 7.62
C GLU A 13 -22.63 -16.97 8.19
N LEU A 14 -21.60 -16.64 7.40
CA LEU A 14 -20.48 -15.77 7.83
C LEU A 14 -20.88 -14.28 7.96
N LEU A 15 -21.90 -13.84 7.22
CA LEU A 15 -22.41 -12.46 7.26
C LEU A 15 -23.12 -12.14 8.59
N LEU A 16 -23.67 -13.15 9.27
CA LEU A 16 -24.38 -12.97 10.54
C LEU A 16 -23.46 -12.91 11.77
N SER A 17 -22.23 -13.45 11.69
CA SER A 17 -21.24 -13.35 12.78
C SER A 17 -20.54 -11.99 12.85
N ALA A 18 -20.37 -11.29 11.72
CA ALA A 18 -19.73 -9.97 11.68
C ALA A 18 -20.55 -8.90 12.42
N ASN A 19 -21.89 -9.00 12.38
CA ASN A 19 -22.79 -8.07 13.09
C ASN A 19 -22.84 -8.24 14.61
N ARG A 20 -22.31 -9.33 15.18
CA ARG A 20 -22.25 -9.52 16.64
C ARG A 20 -21.02 -8.85 17.28
N TYR A 21 -19.95 -8.60 16.53
CA TYR A 21 -18.71 -8.03 17.07
C TYR A 21 -18.76 -6.51 17.26
N VAL A 22 -19.73 -5.81 16.65
CA VAL A 22 -19.88 -4.35 16.75
C VAL A 22 -20.48 -3.91 18.09
N LYS A 23 -21.07 -4.82 18.89
CA LYS A 23 -21.81 -4.47 20.12
C LYS A 23 -21.09 -4.68 21.47
N SER A 24 -19.88 -5.24 21.53
CA SER A 24 -19.16 -5.40 22.81
C SER A 24 -17.98 -4.44 22.91
N GLY A 25 -18.20 -3.31 23.60
CA GLY A 25 -17.26 -2.21 23.69
C GLY A 25 -15.91 -2.50 24.37
N GLN A 26 -14.92 -1.65 24.05
CA GLN A 26 -13.74 -1.38 24.87
C GLN A 26 -13.21 0.03 24.53
N MET A 27 -13.89 1.05 25.05
CA MET A 27 -13.58 2.48 24.87
C MET A 27 -12.67 3.06 25.98
N THR A 28 -11.82 2.25 26.62
CA THR A 28 -11.02 2.66 27.80
C THR A 28 -9.49 2.58 27.62
N LYS A 29 -8.96 2.37 26.40
CA LYS A 29 -7.52 2.15 26.15
C LYS A 29 -6.73 3.33 25.59
N THR A 30 -7.34 4.48 25.33
CA THR A 30 -6.66 5.64 24.69
C THR A 30 -5.53 6.22 25.55
N ASN A 31 -5.65 6.26 26.88
CA ASN A 31 -4.65 6.91 27.74
C ASN A 31 -3.37 6.10 28.03
N ASN A 32 -3.33 4.81 27.72
CA ASN A 32 -2.11 3.98 27.90
C ASN A 32 -1.29 3.82 26.60
N TRP A 33 -1.86 4.17 25.46
CA TRP A 33 -1.23 3.96 24.15
C TRP A 33 -0.18 5.03 23.83
N GLU A 34 -0.45 6.31 24.14
CA GLU A 34 0.52 7.41 23.99
C GLU A 34 1.81 7.19 24.81
N LYS A 35 1.68 6.69 26.04
CA LYS A 35 2.84 6.30 26.88
C LYS A 35 3.60 5.11 26.31
N THR A 36 2.92 4.22 25.60
CA THR A 36 3.53 3.03 25.01
C THR A 36 4.32 3.42 23.76
N MET A 37 3.71 4.11 22.80
CA MET A 37 4.35 4.52 21.55
C MET A 37 5.48 5.54 21.71
N ASN A 38 5.41 6.44 22.70
CA ASN A 38 6.47 7.42 23.00
C ASN A 38 7.68 6.84 23.76
N SER A 39 7.66 5.54 24.07
CA SER A 39 8.82 4.86 24.67
C SER A 39 9.49 3.94 23.65
N LYS A 40 10.83 3.95 23.59
CA LYS A 40 11.62 2.95 22.83
C LYS A 40 11.24 1.49 23.19
N LYS A 41 10.58 1.28 24.33
CA LYS A 41 10.07 -0.01 24.84
C LYS A 41 8.71 -0.42 24.23
N GLY A 42 7.80 0.51 23.93
CA GLY A 42 6.47 0.16 23.42
C GLY A 42 6.45 -0.25 21.96
N ILE A 43 7.28 0.38 21.11
CA ILE A 43 7.54 -0.09 19.74
C ILE A 43 8.14 -1.52 19.77
N LYS A 44 8.98 -1.82 20.77
CA LYS A 44 9.61 -3.15 20.94
C LYS A 44 8.62 -4.22 21.43
N ASN A 45 7.64 -3.86 22.27
CA ASN A 45 6.64 -4.80 22.80
C ASN A 45 5.52 -5.11 21.80
N TYR A 46 5.14 -4.18 20.92
CA TYR A 46 4.20 -4.46 19.82
C TYR A 46 4.77 -5.49 18.83
N SER A 47 6.09 -5.53 18.66
CA SER A 47 6.77 -6.56 17.86
C SER A 47 6.71 -7.98 18.45
N ASN A 48 6.21 -8.15 19.68
CA ASN A 48 6.14 -9.45 20.36
C ASN A 48 4.71 -10.04 20.46
N SER A 49 3.66 -9.30 20.08
CA SER A 49 2.27 -9.82 19.98
C SER A 49 1.93 -10.36 18.59
N ILE A 50 2.94 -10.91 17.91
CA ILE A 50 2.81 -11.57 16.61
C ILE A 50 2.03 -12.87 16.81
N LYS A 51 0.73 -12.87 16.55
CA LYS A 51 0.01 -14.11 16.25
C LYS A 51 0.60 -14.67 14.96
N LYS A 52 0.95 -15.96 14.91
CA LYS A 52 1.35 -16.61 13.66
C LYS A 52 0.11 -16.72 12.76
N PHE A 53 0.08 -15.99 11.66
CA PHE A 53 -0.90 -16.21 10.61
C PHE A 53 -0.65 -17.55 9.94
N ASN A 54 -1.74 -18.27 9.71
CA ASN A 54 -1.73 -19.45 8.89
C ASN A 54 -1.92 -19.02 7.42
N TRP A 55 -0.89 -19.19 6.60
CA TRP A 55 -0.95 -18.93 5.15
C TRP A 55 -2.04 -19.73 4.43
N ASN A 56 -2.62 -20.72 5.09
CA ASN A 56 -3.70 -21.53 4.54
C ASN A 56 -5.02 -20.75 4.37
N ASN A 57 -5.16 -19.53 4.92
CA ASN A 57 -6.34 -18.71 4.66
C ASN A 57 -5.99 -17.26 4.29
N ILE A 58 -6.00 -16.96 2.99
CA ILE A 58 -5.82 -15.61 2.44
C ILE A 58 -6.89 -14.64 2.99
N GLU A 59 -8.05 -15.14 3.37
CA GLU A 59 -9.16 -14.34 3.90
C GLU A 59 -8.81 -13.67 5.23
N ASP A 60 -7.92 -14.28 6.01
CA ASP A 60 -7.56 -13.74 7.33
C ASP A 60 -6.79 -12.41 7.17
N ILE A 61 -6.04 -12.22 6.07
CA ILE A 61 -5.25 -11.00 5.83
C ILE A 61 -6.05 -9.94 5.07
N CYS A 62 -7.19 -10.31 4.48
CA CYS A 62 -8.07 -9.38 3.81
C CYS A 62 -8.67 -8.38 4.82
N VAL A 63 -8.78 -7.13 4.39
CA VAL A 63 -9.34 -6.03 5.16
C VAL A 63 -10.30 -5.30 4.26
N SER A 64 -11.49 -4.97 4.77
CA SER A 64 -12.43 -4.20 4.00
C SER A 64 -12.13 -2.70 4.03
N GLN A 65 -12.15 -2.10 2.86
CA GLN A 65 -12.02 -0.68 2.59
C GLN A 65 -13.25 0.05 3.15
N ARG A 66 -13.02 1.19 3.81
CA ARG A 66 -14.07 1.91 4.53
C ARG A 66 -14.92 2.78 3.62
N ASP A 67 -14.31 3.47 2.68
CA ASP A 67 -14.91 4.45 1.75
C ASP A 67 -14.19 4.37 0.38
N ASP A 68 -14.63 5.10 -0.65
CA ASP A 68 -14.15 4.95 -2.04
C ASP A 68 -12.64 5.25 -2.18
N TRP A 69 -12.09 5.98 -1.20
CA TRP A 69 -10.79 6.62 -1.32
C TRP A 69 -9.72 6.04 -0.39
N THR A 70 -10.08 5.08 0.46
CA THR A 70 -9.18 4.46 1.44
C THR A 70 -8.42 3.24 0.89
N CYS A 71 -8.31 3.10 -0.43
CA CYS A 71 -7.66 1.94 -1.06
C CYS A 71 -6.17 1.81 -0.68
N GLN A 72 -5.42 2.91 -0.57
CA GLN A 72 -4.01 2.87 -0.15
C GLN A 72 -3.86 2.46 1.33
N LEU A 73 -4.75 2.93 2.21
CA LEU A 73 -4.74 2.56 3.63
C LEU A 73 -5.06 1.08 3.82
N THR A 74 -6.07 0.60 3.10
CA THR A 74 -6.48 -0.81 3.07
C THR A 74 -5.34 -1.68 2.56
N ALA A 75 -4.71 -1.27 1.46
CA ALA A 75 -3.55 -1.95 0.90
C ALA A 75 -2.39 -2.07 1.90
N LEU A 76 -2.09 -0.98 2.64
CA LEU A 76 -1.09 -1.01 3.71
C LEU A 76 -1.48 -1.99 4.82
N ARG A 77 -2.74 -1.99 5.27
CA ARG A 77 -3.22 -2.89 6.33
C ARG A 77 -3.11 -4.36 5.93
N ILE A 78 -3.43 -4.70 4.68
CA ILE A 78 -3.24 -6.06 4.14
C ILE A 78 -1.75 -6.44 4.19
N VAL A 79 -0.84 -5.55 3.75
CA VAL A 79 0.61 -5.78 3.85
C VAL A 79 1.07 -5.95 5.29
N LEU A 80 0.56 -5.16 6.23
CA LEU A 80 0.91 -5.31 7.64
C LEU A 80 0.41 -6.63 8.22
N ARG A 81 -0.81 -7.06 7.87
CA ARG A 81 -1.36 -8.36 8.25
C ARG A 81 -0.59 -9.53 7.66
N TYR A 82 -0.11 -9.42 6.43
CA TYR A 82 0.86 -10.38 5.84
C TYR A 82 2.08 -10.57 6.76
N TYR A 83 2.52 -9.50 7.44
CA TYR A 83 3.61 -9.54 8.40
C TYR A 83 3.17 -9.74 9.87
N ASN A 84 1.91 -10.12 10.11
CA ASN A 84 1.28 -10.34 11.42
C ASN A 84 1.21 -9.08 12.30
N ILE A 85 1.01 -7.93 11.68
CA ILE A 85 0.82 -6.64 12.35
C ILE A 85 -0.59 -6.19 12.01
N ASP A 86 -1.44 -6.04 13.03
CA ASP A 86 -2.82 -5.60 12.86
C ASP A 86 -2.95 -4.17 13.37
N ILE A 87 -3.24 -3.23 12.47
CA ILE A 87 -3.37 -1.81 12.77
C ILE A 87 -4.73 -1.31 12.27
N TYR A 88 -5.33 -0.38 13.00
CA TYR A 88 -6.59 0.26 12.63
C TYR A 88 -6.37 1.60 11.92
N ASP A 89 -7.38 2.09 11.20
CA ASP A 89 -7.28 3.33 10.43
C ASP A 89 -6.96 4.53 11.34
N GLU A 90 -7.48 4.56 12.58
CA GLU A 90 -7.21 5.61 13.56
C GLU A 90 -5.73 5.69 13.94
N GLU A 91 -5.06 4.54 14.07
CA GLU A 91 -3.63 4.47 14.37
C GLU A 91 -2.80 4.93 13.17
N ILE A 92 -3.22 4.60 11.94
CA ILE A 92 -2.59 5.10 10.72
C ILE A 92 -2.73 6.63 10.61
N ILE A 93 -3.94 7.15 10.80
CA ILE A 93 -4.24 8.59 10.76
C ILE A 93 -3.42 9.32 11.84
N TYR A 94 -3.29 8.74 13.03
CA TYR A 94 -2.46 9.30 14.10
C TYR A 94 -0.98 9.42 13.66
N ILE A 95 -0.41 8.35 13.08
CA ILE A 95 0.97 8.38 12.58
C ILE A 95 1.14 9.48 11.52
N LEU A 96 0.20 9.61 10.58
CA LEU A 96 0.27 10.64 9.54
C LEU A 96 0.25 12.06 10.13
N LYS A 97 -0.68 12.33 11.06
CA LYS A 97 -0.76 13.63 11.75
C LYS A 97 0.52 13.94 12.52
N HIS A 98 1.09 12.96 13.21
CA HIS A 98 2.34 13.12 13.95
C HIS A 98 3.54 13.43 13.03
N GLU A 99 3.49 12.96 11.78
CA GLU A 99 4.48 13.31 10.75
C GLU A 99 4.10 14.57 9.95
N ASN A 100 3.11 15.35 10.43
CA ASN A 100 2.58 16.57 9.82
C ASN A 100 1.93 16.37 8.44
N PHE A 101 1.43 15.17 8.14
CA PHE A 101 0.62 14.90 6.96
C PHE A 101 -0.86 15.10 7.24
N LYS A 102 -1.53 15.78 6.31
CA LYS A 102 -2.99 15.92 6.30
C LYS A 102 -3.60 14.67 5.66
N VAL A 103 -4.68 14.16 6.26
CA VAL A 103 -5.50 13.11 5.64
C VAL A 103 -6.65 13.81 4.93
N PHE A 104 -6.85 13.50 3.65
CA PHE A 104 -7.84 14.15 2.81
C PHE A 104 -9.12 13.32 2.74
N ASP A 105 -10.23 13.97 2.40
CA ASP A 105 -11.52 13.29 2.24
C ASP A 105 -11.52 12.33 1.04
N PHE A 106 -10.65 12.57 0.05
CA PHE A 106 -10.33 11.67 -1.06
C PHE A 106 -9.16 10.73 -0.76
N GLY A 107 -8.90 10.44 0.52
CA GLY A 107 -7.95 9.42 0.93
C GLY A 107 -6.51 9.92 1.10
N THR A 108 -5.54 9.11 0.65
CA THR A 108 -4.11 9.37 0.87
C THR A 108 -3.26 9.09 -0.35
N TYR A 109 -2.13 9.78 -0.47
CA TYR A 109 -1.16 9.49 -1.51
C TYR A 109 -0.31 8.26 -1.17
N LEU A 110 0.07 7.49 -2.18
CA LEU A 110 0.88 6.29 -2.01
C LEU A 110 2.20 6.52 -1.21
N PRO A 111 2.92 7.65 -1.33
CA PRO A 111 4.10 7.92 -0.48
C PRO A 111 3.80 7.96 1.02
N PHE A 112 2.57 8.29 1.43
CA PHE A 112 2.19 8.37 2.85
C PHE A 112 2.28 6.99 3.51
N ILE A 113 1.76 5.97 2.84
CA ILE A 113 1.84 4.59 3.34
C ILE A 113 3.28 4.06 3.38
N GLY A 114 4.16 4.60 2.53
CA GLY A 114 5.60 4.38 2.62
C GLY A 114 6.22 4.95 3.91
N VAL A 115 5.87 6.18 4.29
CA VAL A 115 6.31 6.80 5.54
C VAL A 115 5.82 5.99 6.74
N ILE A 116 4.54 5.60 6.76
CA ILE A 116 3.98 4.79 7.85
C ILE A 116 4.72 3.46 7.99
N ALA A 117 4.98 2.75 6.89
CA ALA A 117 5.71 1.49 6.93
C ALA A 117 7.14 1.66 7.49
N LEU A 118 7.86 2.71 7.10
CA LEU A 118 9.18 3.02 7.67
C LEU A 118 9.11 3.27 9.19
N LYS A 119 8.09 3.99 9.66
CA LYS A 119 7.85 4.25 11.10
C LYS A 119 7.54 2.97 11.87
N LEU A 120 6.87 2.01 11.23
CA LEU A 120 6.60 0.68 11.77
C LEU A 120 7.80 -0.28 11.65
N GLY A 121 8.96 0.20 11.20
CA GLY A 121 10.20 -0.57 11.17
C GLY A 121 10.34 -1.47 9.94
N PHE A 122 9.65 -1.17 8.84
CA PHE A 122 9.90 -1.80 7.55
C PHE A 122 11.06 -1.13 6.82
N ASN A 123 11.66 -1.85 5.90
CA ASN A 123 12.44 -1.28 4.81
C ASN A 123 11.53 -1.20 3.59
N ILE A 124 11.50 -0.04 2.94
CA ILE A 124 10.73 0.13 1.71
C ILE A 124 11.62 0.44 0.52
N SER A 125 11.12 0.14 -0.67
CA SER A 125 11.63 0.66 -1.93
C SER A 125 10.46 1.14 -2.77
N TYR A 126 10.36 2.46 -2.94
CA TYR A 126 9.33 3.11 -3.75
C TYR A 126 9.86 3.27 -5.18
N ARG A 127 9.07 2.87 -6.18
CA ARG A 127 9.32 3.18 -7.59
C ARG A 127 8.18 4.00 -8.14
N THR A 128 8.49 5.16 -8.72
CA THR A 128 7.48 6.09 -9.26
C THR A 128 7.97 6.65 -10.57
N GLN A 129 7.03 7.08 -11.41
CA GLN A 129 7.30 8.08 -12.43
C GLN A 129 7.18 9.48 -11.80
N ILE A 130 7.96 10.43 -12.29
CA ILE A 130 7.71 11.87 -12.07
C ILE A 130 7.53 12.49 -13.45
N ALA A 131 6.38 13.14 -13.67
CA ALA A 131 6.00 13.71 -14.95
C ALA A 131 6.94 14.84 -15.42
N ASN A 132 7.54 15.57 -14.48
CA ASN A 132 8.26 16.83 -14.74
C ASN A 132 9.79 16.69 -14.84
N LEU A 133 10.33 15.46 -14.97
CA LEU A 133 11.77 15.26 -15.08
C LEU A 133 12.28 15.39 -16.52
N TYR A 134 13.49 15.97 -16.64
CA TYR A 134 14.20 16.25 -17.89
C TYR A 134 14.14 15.09 -18.92
N PRO A 135 14.08 15.40 -20.23
CA PRO A 135 13.74 14.47 -21.32
C PRO A 135 14.80 13.39 -21.64
N ASP A 136 15.74 13.10 -20.74
CA ASP A 136 16.80 12.13 -21.03
C ASP A 136 16.26 10.68 -20.92
N GLU A 137 16.17 9.99 -22.07
CA GLU A 137 15.11 9.01 -22.37
C GLU A 137 15.22 7.62 -21.70
N SER A 138 16.13 7.38 -20.75
CA SER A 138 16.26 6.03 -20.16
C SER A 138 16.81 5.93 -18.74
N THR A 139 17.02 7.06 -18.06
CA THR A 139 17.76 7.06 -16.79
C THR A 139 16.86 6.79 -15.58
N ILE A 140 17.18 5.75 -14.79
CA ILE A 140 16.61 5.55 -13.45
C ILE A 140 17.46 6.33 -12.44
N ILE A 141 16.86 7.29 -11.74
CA ILE A 141 17.55 8.07 -10.71
C ILE A 141 17.33 7.42 -9.35
N SER A 142 18.42 6.97 -8.72
CA SER A 142 18.39 6.29 -7.41
C SER A 142 19.25 6.96 -6.33
N SER A 143 19.96 8.04 -6.66
CA SER A 143 20.77 8.80 -5.69
C SER A 143 19.85 9.67 -4.82
N GLY A 144 19.83 9.42 -3.50
CA GLY A 144 18.97 10.16 -2.57
C GLY A 144 19.19 11.69 -2.61
N ALA A 145 20.43 12.14 -2.76
CA ALA A 145 20.74 13.57 -2.87
C ALA A 145 20.19 14.18 -4.17
N THR A 146 20.33 13.47 -5.29
CA THR A 146 19.80 13.90 -6.60
C THR A 146 18.27 13.92 -6.59
N ILE A 147 17.64 12.86 -6.07
CA ILE A 147 16.18 12.75 -5.92
C ILE A 147 15.65 13.90 -5.05
N ARG A 148 16.29 14.18 -3.91
CA ARG A 148 15.92 15.30 -3.04
C ARG A 148 15.96 16.63 -3.79
N LYS A 149 17.03 16.89 -4.54
CA LYS A 149 17.17 18.12 -5.34
C LYS A 149 16.01 18.26 -6.33
N ILE A 150 15.72 17.20 -7.08
CA ILE A 150 14.62 17.14 -8.05
C ILE A 150 13.28 17.47 -7.39
N ILE A 151 12.95 16.79 -6.28
CA ILE A 151 11.68 17.00 -5.59
C ILE A 151 11.55 18.44 -5.08
N LEU A 152 12.60 18.99 -4.49
CA LEU A 152 12.59 20.37 -3.99
C LEU A 152 12.47 21.40 -5.12
N GLU A 153 13.08 21.14 -6.27
CA GLU A 153 12.94 21.97 -7.47
C GLU A 153 11.52 21.92 -8.02
N ASP A 154 10.90 20.74 -8.07
CA ASP A 154 9.52 20.56 -8.51
C ASP A 154 8.53 21.26 -7.55
N ILE A 155 8.69 21.09 -6.23
CA ILE A 155 7.89 21.84 -5.23
C ILE A 155 8.02 23.36 -5.43
N LYS A 156 9.22 23.86 -5.75
CA LYS A 156 9.45 25.30 -5.92
C LYS A 156 8.79 25.85 -7.19
N ASN A 157 8.76 25.06 -8.25
CA ASN A 157 8.31 25.48 -9.58
C ASN A 157 6.84 25.13 -9.84
N THR A 158 6.23 24.30 -9.00
CA THR A 158 4.88 23.83 -9.20
C THR A 158 3.82 24.85 -8.74
N SER A 159 2.73 24.95 -9.51
CA SER A 159 1.51 25.67 -9.12
C SER A 159 0.44 24.72 -8.55
N GLU A 160 0.82 23.47 -8.27
CA GLU A 160 -0.09 22.41 -7.84
C GLU A 160 -0.67 22.68 -6.46
N GLU A 161 -1.82 22.06 -6.19
CA GLU A 161 -2.56 22.23 -4.95
C GLU A 161 -1.84 21.60 -3.73
N GLU A 162 -2.22 22.05 -2.53
CA GLU A 162 -1.71 21.54 -1.23
C GLU A 162 -1.58 20.00 -1.19
N PRO A 163 -2.55 19.20 -1.68
CA PRO A 163 -2.45 17.75 -1.59
C PRO A 163 -1.29 17.13 -2.37
N ILE A 164 -1.03 17.62 -3.59
CA ILE A 164 0.09 17.14 -4.42
C ILE A 164 1.42 17.51 -3.77
N ILE A 165 1.52 18.73 -3.23
CA ILE A 165 2.68 19.20 -2.47
C ILE A 165 2.96 18.29 -1.26
N GLN A 166 1.92 17.86 -0.53
CA GLN A 166 2.07 16.93 0.59
C GLN A 166 2.64 15.57 0.13
N GLY A 167 2.25 15.08 -1.06
CA GLY A 167 2.85 13.91 -1.69
C GLY A 167 4.37 14.04 -1.87
N TYR A 168 4.85 15.20 -2.33
CA TYR A 168 6.27 15.48 -2.45
C TYR A 168 7.00 15.52 -1.10
N TYR A 169 6.41 16.15 -0.08
CA TYR A 169 6.98 16.13 1.28
C TYR A 169 7.08 14.70 1.85
N ALA A 170 6.12 13.83 1.52
CA ALA A 170 6.21 12.42 1.91
C ALA A 170 7.37 11.68 1.24
N PHE A 171 7.71 11.99 -0.03
CA PHE A 171 8.92 11.45 -0.65
C PHE A 171 10.20 11.94 0.06
N LEU A 172 10.28 13.22 0.41
CA LEU A 172 11.42 13.74 1.19
C LEU A 172 11.53 13.02 2.53
N LYS A 173 10.39 12.79 3.19
CA LYS A 173 10.34 12.07 4.46
C LYS A 173 10.77 10.61 4.34
N ILE A 174 10.42 9.93 3.25
CA ILE A 174 10.91 8.57 2.94
C ILE A 174 12.44 8.57 2.89
N LEU A 175 13.06 9.56 2.23
CA LEU A 175 14.52 9.67 2.17
C LEU A 175 15.13 9.94 3.55
N ASP A 176 14.51 10.78 4.37
CA ASP A 176 14.96 11.08 5.75
C ASP A 176 14.89 9.86 6.68
N LEU A 177 14.00 8.90 6.38
CA LEU A 177 13.77 7.68 7.16
C LEU A 177 14.52 6.45 6.59
N ASP A 178 15.56 6.68 5.80
CA ASP A 178 16.39 5.66 5.13
C ASP A 178 15.61 4.74 4.16
N GLY A 179 14.46 5.21 3.67
CA GLY A 179 13.75 4.57 2.58
C GLY A 179 14.44 4.79 1.24
N LYS A 180 14.22 3.87 0.29
CA LYS A 180 14.77 3.99 -1.06
C LYS A 180 13.70 4.46 -2.03
N ILE A 181 14.03 5.44 -2.86
CA ILE A 181 13.19 5.91 -3.96
C ILE A 181 13.94 5.67 -5.26
N TYR A 182 13.22 5.19 -6.27
CA TYR A 182 13.69 5.08 -7.65
C TYR A 182 12.76 5.94 -8.50
N LEU A 183 13.28 7.03 -9.04
CA LEU A 183 12.55 7.87 -9.98
C LEU A 183 12.79 7.34 -11.38
N HIS A 184 11.70 7.02 -12.05
CA HIS A 184 11.66 6.60 -13.43
C HIS A 184 11.19 7.77 -14.29
N GLN A 185 11.79 7.91 -15.47
CA GLN A 185 11.34 8.86 -16.48
C GLN A 185 9.98 8.43 -17.05
N PRO A 186 9.16 9.37 -17.58
CA PRO A 186 7.85 9.05 -18.15
C PRO A 186 7.90 7.97 -19.24
N TYR A 187 8.96 7.96 -20.05
CA TYR A 187 9.15 6.99 -21.14
C TYR A 187 9.74 5.64 -20.70
N SER A 188 10.19 5.52 -19.44
CA SER A 188 10.75 4.28 -18.87
C SER A 188 10.13 3.96 -17.50
N PRO A 189 8.79 3.76 -17.42
CA PRO A 189 8.10 3.43 -16.17
C PRO A 189 8.69 2.20 -15.49
N PRO A 190 8.47 2.04 -14.17
CA PRO A 190 8.59 0.73 -13.54
C PRO A 190 7.73 -0.28 -14.30
N SER A 191 8.29 -1.45 -14.54
CA SER A 191 7.62 -2.53 -15.28
C SER A 191 7.32 -3.71 -14.37
N PHE A 192 6.63 -4.70 -14.90
CA PHE A 192 6.36 -5.93 -14.17
C PHE A 192 7.62 -6.73 -13.79
N LYS A 193 8.77 -6.48 -14.45
CA LYS A 193 10.05 -7.10 -14.06
C LYS A 193 10.47 -6.66 -12.65
N GLU A 194 10.26 -5.39 -12.30
CA GLU A 194 10.52 -4.85 -10.97
C GLU A 194 9.60 -5.47 -9.92
N ILE A 195 8.30 -5.61 -10.25
CA ILE A 195 7.32 -6.30 -9.39
C ILE A 195 7.76 -7.75 -9.12
N LYS A 196 8.10 -8.53 -10.16
CA LYS A 196 8.58 -9.91 -10.00
C LYS A 196 9.82 -10.01 -9.11
N LYS A 197 10.75 -9.04 -9.22
CA LYS A 197 11.95 -9.00 -8.37
C LYS A 197 11.63 -8.67 -6.91
N ALA A 198 10.66 -7.78 -6.68
CA ALA A 198 10.22 -7.39 -5.34
C ALA A 198 9.43 -8.51 -4.65
N LEU A 199 8.55 -9.22 -5.38
CA LEU A 199 7.75 -10.32 -4.86
C LEU A 199 8.59 -11.48 -4.30
N LYS A 200 9.82 -11.67 -4.78
CA LYS A 200 10.77 -12.64 -4.19
C LYS A 200 11.15 -12.34 -2.74
N LYS A 201 10.82 -11.15 -2.22
CA LYS A 201 11.25 -10.67 -0.90
C LYS A 201 10.09 -10.34 0.04
N GLY A 202 8.87 -10.21 -0.48
CA GLY A 202 7.69 -9.82 0.29
C GLY A 202 6.56 -9.30 -0.58
N PRO A 203 5.48 -8.81 0.03
CA PRO A 203 4.35 -8.25 -0.69
C PRO A 203 4.70 -6.89 -1.31
N VAL A 204 3.97 -6.55 -2.35
CA VAL A 204 4.11 -5.32 -3.11
C VAL A 204 2.77 -4.62 -3.17
N ILE A 205 2.75 -3.30 -2.96
CA ILE A 205 1.60 -2.48 -3.34
C ILE A 205 1.89 -1.87 -4.69
N SER A 206 0.96 -2.02 -5.63
CA SER A 206 1.07 -1.54 -7.00
C SER A 206 -0.12 -0.65 -7.30
N VAL A 207 0.11 0.49 -7.97
CA VAL A 207 -0.97 1.32 -8.50
C VAL A 207 -1.25 0.88 -9.93
N VAL A 208 -2.53 0.68 -10.25
CA VAL A 208 -3.02 0.43 -11.60
C VAL A 208 -4.01 1.52 -11.98
N SER A 209 -4.19 1.77 -13.26
CA SER A 209 -5.30 2.61 -13.72
C SER A 209 -6.61 1.81 -13.72
N GLY A 210 -7.72 2.44 -13.30
CA GLY A 210 -9.06 1.87 -13.39
C GLY A 210 -9.43 1.49 -14.83
N ASN A 211 -9.07 2.34 -15.81
CA ASN A 211 -9.32 2.05 -17.22
C ASN A 211 -8.49 0.88 -17.76
N GLU A 212 -7.27 0.66 -17.28
CA GLU A 212 -6.42 -0.42 -17.76
C GLU A 212 -6.85 -1.75 -17.15
N TYR A 213 -7.08 -1.74 -15.83
CA TYR A 213 -7.30 -2.92 -15.00
C TYR A 213 -8.76 -3.39 -15.01
N TYR A 214 -9.73 -2.48 -14.88
CA TYR A 214 -11.15 -2.82 -14.89
C TYR A 214 -11.85 -2.56 -16.22
N LYS A 215 -11.25 -1.79 -17.14
CA LYS A 215 -11.91 -1.27 -18.36
C LYS A 215 -13.08 -0.32 -18.07
N ILE A 216 -13.02 0.40 -16.94
CA ILE A 216 -13.93 1.51 -16.66
C ILE A 216 -13.45 2.74 -17.42
N ASP A 217 -14.37 3.48 -18.06
CA ASP A 217 -14.05 4.72 -18.78
C ASP A 217 -13.89 5.91 -17.82
N GLU A 218 -12.99 5.75 -16.84
CA GLU A 218 -12.65 6.76 -15.83
C GLU A 218 -11.15 6.72 -15.55
N ASP A 219 -10.59 7.90 -15.31
CA ASP A 219 -9.15 8.08 -15.07
C ASP A 219 -8.88 8.23 -13.57
N TRP A 220 -8.77 7.09 -12.90
CA TRP A 220 -8.40 7.02 -11.48
C TRP A 220 -7.37 5.91 -11.22
N GLY A 221 -6.54 6.11 -10.21
CA GLY A 221 -5.54 5.15 -9.76
C GLY A 221 -6.06 4.26 -8.63
N HIS A 222 -5.83 2.96 -8.73
CA HIS A 222 -6.20 1.98 -7.71
C HIS A 222 -4.98 1.32 -7.08
N ALA A 223 -4.95 1.20 -5.75
CA ALA A 223 -3.89 0.47 -5.06
C ALA A 223 -4.27 -1.02 -4.87
N LEU A 224 -3.49 -1.90 -5.48
CA LEU A 224 -3.60 -3.35 -5.38
C LEU A 224 -2.46 -3.93 -4.54
N VAL A 225 -2.73 -4.98 -3.78
CA VAL A 225 -1.68 -5.71 -3.03
C VAL A 225 -1.37 -7.02 -3.74
N LEU A 226 -0.12 -7.19 -4.13
CA LEU A 226 0.38 -8.43 -4.71
C LEU A 226 1.12 -9.23 -3.64
N ILE A 227 0.62 -10.44 -3.38
CA ILE A 227 1.14 -11.35 -2.37
C ILE A 227 1.89 -12.49 -3.05
N PRO A 228 3.19 -12.72 -2.76
CA PRO A 228 3.92 -13.84 -3.34
C PRO A 228 3.38 -15.18 -2.83
N THR A 229 3.43 -16.19 -3.70
CA THR A 229 3.10 -17.59 -3.36
C THR A 229 4.33 -18.49 -3.54
N TYR A 230 4.27 -19.73 -3.01
CA TYR A 230 5.42 -20.63 -2.97
C TYR A 230 5.97 -21.06 -4.35
N ASP A 231 5.18 -20.96 -5.41
CA ASP A 231 5.53 -21.43 -6.76
C ASP A 231 5.87 -20.29 -7.73
N ASN A 232 6.39 -19.18 -7.21
CA ASN A 232 6.72 -17.96 -7.96
C ASN A 232 5.51 -17.31 -8.67
N ARG A 233 4.28 -17.69 -8.30
CA ARG A 233 3.07 -16.94 -8.65
C ARG A 233 2.78 -15.89 -7.58
N PHE A 234 1.73 -15.12 -7.79
CA PHE A 234 1.24 -14.15 -6.82
C PHE A 234 -0.28 -14.14 -6.82
N ILE A 235 -0.85 -13.69 -5.71
CA ILE A 235 -2.27 -13.41 -5.56
C ILE A 235 -2.44 -11.89 -5.54
N VAL A 236 -3.44 -11.40 -6.24
CA VAL A 236 -3.85 -9.99 -6.19
C VAL A 236 -4.97 -9.87 -5.16
N LEU A 237 -4.74 -9.07 -4.13
CA LEU A 237 -5.75 -8.69 -3.16
C LEU A 237 -6.23 -7.28 -3.48
N ASP A 238 -7.55 -7.20 -3.60
CA ASP A 238 -8.27 -6.10 -4.18
C ASP A 238 -9.63 -6.04 -3.49
N ASP A 239 -9.76 -5.17 -2.49
CA ASP A 239 -10.99 -5.10 -1.72
C ASP A 239 -12.09 -4.28 -2.42
N PHE A 240 -11.71 -3.40 -3.36
CA PHE A 240 -12.66 -2.65 -4.20
C PHE A 240 -13.57 -3.59 -5.00
N ARG A 241 -13.19 -4.85 -5.20
CA ARG A 241 -14.04 -5.91 -5.77
C ARG A 241 -15.42 -6.05 -5.11
N LYS A 242 -15.54 -5.78 -3.81
CA LYS A 242 -16.85 -5.83 -3.13
C LYS A 242 -17.62 -4.53 -3.33
N LYS A 243 -16.90 -3.41 -3.29
CA LYS A 243 -17.47 -2.08 -3.33
C LYS A 243 -17.99 -1.69 -4.70
N GLY A 244 -17.34 -2.12 -5.78
CA GLY A 244 -17.78 -1.77 -7.14
C GLY A 244 -19.19 -2.23 -7.49
N TYR A 245 -19.81 -3.18 -6.76
CA TYR A 245 -21.24 -3.50 -6.92
C TYR A 245 -22.18 -2.39 -6.45
N GLU A 246 -21.74 -1.51 -5.54
CA GLU A 246 -22.49 -0.35 -5.08
C GLU A 246 -22.38 0.82 -6.08
N GLU A 247 -21.27 0.90 -6.81
CA GLU A 247 -20.93 2.04 -7.67
C GLU A 247 -21.27 1.79 -9.15
N TYR A 248 -21.11 0.55 -9.64
CA TYR A 248 -21.22 0.22 -11.07
C TYR A 248 -22.28 -0.86 -11.34
N PRO A 249 -23.33 -0.57 -12.12
CA PRO A 249 -24.39 -1.54 -12.46
C PRO A 249 -23.89 -2.81 -13.16
N ASN A 250 -22.78 -2.74 -13.90
CA ASN A 250 -22.20 -3.85 -14.67
C ASN A 250 -20.91 -4.39 -14.05
N TRP A 251 -20.76 -4.32 -12.71
CA TRP A 251 -19.50 -4.65 -12.03
C TRP A 251 -18.94 -6.05 -12.34
N GLU A 252 -19.80 -7.06 -12.53
CA GLU A 252 -19.33 -8.42 -12.88
C GLU A 252 -18.53 -8.45 -14.20
N MET A 253 -18.90 -7.61 -15.17
CA MET A 253 -18.17 -7.47 -16.43
C MET A 253 -16.76 -6.89 -16.18
N TYR A 254 -16.67 -5.83 -15.39
CA TYR A 254 -15.40 -5.20 -15.01
C TYR A 254 -14.49 -6.16 -14.21
N LEU A 255 -15.08 -6.98 -13.33
CA LEU A 255 -14.36 -8.04 -12.62
C LEU A 255 -13.84 -9.15 -13.54
N ASN A 256 -14.48 -9.41 -14.69
CA ASN A 256 -13.93 -10.36 -15.66
C ASN A 256 -12.73 -9.77 -16.40
N HIS A 257 -12.78 -8.48 -16.76
CA HIS A 257 -11.62 -7.80 -17.32
C HIS A 257 -10.42 -7.80 -16.36
N SER A 258 -10.64 -7.58 -15.07
CA SER A 258 -9.53 -7.58 -14.09
C SER A 258 -8.89 -8.96 -13.92
N LYS A 259 -9.66 -10.06 -14.10
CA LYS A 259 -9.11 -11.44 -14.11
C LYS A 259 -8.21 -11.70 -15.32
N GLU A 260 -8.48 -11.03 -16.43
CA GLU A 260 -7.74 -11.16 -17.69
C GLU A 260 -6.62 -10.11 -17.83
N TYR A 261 -6.39 -9.29 -16.80
CA TYR A 261 -5.39 -8.24 -16.85
C TYR A 261 -3.99 -8.79 -17.13
N ASP A 262 -3.39 -8.37 -18.23
CA ASP A 262 -2.02 -8.74 -18.60
C ASP A 262 -1.02 -7.91 -17.79
N TRP A 263 -0.58 -8.46 -16.66
CA TRP A 263 0.44 -7.85 -15.83
C TRP A 263 1.74 -7.55 -16.57
N SER A 264 2.06 -8.21 -17.69
CA SER A 264 3.27 -7.92 -18.44
C SER A 264 3.28 -6.52 -19.08
N THR A 265 2.10 -5.94 -19.29
CA THR A 265 1.93 -4.57 -19.81
C THR A 265 1.86 -3.52 -18.71
N TRP A 266 1.85 -3.93 -17.43
CA TRP A 266 1.74 -3.00 -16.30
C TRP A 266 2.84 -1.94 -16.29
N LYS A 267 2.42 -0.70 -16.08
CA LYS A 267 3.26 0.49 -15.89
C LYS A 267 2.65 1.33 -14.78
N GLY A 268 3.41 1.65 -13.75
CA GLY A 268 2.88 2.48 -12.67
C GLY A 268 3.79 2.63 -11.47
N SER A 269 3.24 3.17 -10.40
CA SER A 269 3.94 3.31 -9.13
C SER A 269 3.82 2.03 -8.29
N MET A 270 4.87 1.70 -7.56
CA MET A 270 4.85 0.56 -6.63
C MET A 270 5.68 0.82 -5.37
N ILE A 271 5.28 0.17 -4.28
CA ILE A 271 6.06 0.07 -3.05
C ILE A 271 6.35 -1.39 -2.75
N GLU A 272 7.63 -1.71 -2.63
CA GLU A 272 8.12 -2.97 -2.09
C GLU A 272 8.28 -2.87 -0.58
N PHE A 273 7.77 -3.85 0.17
CA PHE A 273 7.87 -3.92 1.63
C PHE A 273 8.75 -5.08 2.06
N ARG A 274 9.73 -4.80 2.91
CA ARG A 274 10.58 -5.82 3.54
C ARG A 274 10.61 -5.61 5.04
N LYS A 275 10.43 -6.68 5.80
CA LYS A 275 10.67 -6.64 7.24
C LYS A 275 12.13 -6.27 7.51
N ARG A 276 12.42 -5.32 8.40
CA ARG A 276 13.79 -5.15 8.91
C ARG A 276 14.14 -6.43 9.66
N ASN A 277 15.17 -7.14 9.21
CA ASN A 277 15.80 -8.13 10.06
C ASN A 277 16.31 -7.37 11.29
N LYS A 278 15.85 -7.73 12.49
CA LYS A 278 16.34 -7.14 13.74
C LYS A 278 17.86 -7.28 13.78
N ILE A 279 18.58 -6.20 13.47
CA ILE A 279 19.95 -5.98 13.91
C ILE A 279 19.95 -4.58 14.49
N TYR A 280 19.58 -4.48 15.76
CA TYR A 280 20.17 -3.51 16.68
C TYR A 280 19.88 -4.00 18.11
N ASN A 281 20.74 -4.92 18.57
CA ASN A 281 21.23 -4.84 19.94
C ASN A 281 22.09 -3.58 20.00
N GLN A 282 21.49 -2.42 20.22
CA GLN A 282 22.24 -1.28 20.75
C GLN A 282 22.20 -1.40 22.27
N LYS A 283 23.41 -1.55 22.81
CA LYS A 283 23.76 -1.50 24.23
C LYS A 283 23.31 -0.18 24.85
#